data_AF-A0A9P4H1G5-F1
#
_entry.id   AF-A0A9P4H1G5-F1
#
_cell.length_a   1.000
_cell.length_b   1.000
_cell.length_c   1.000
_cell.angle_alpha   90.00
_cell.angle_beta   90.00
_cell.angle_gamma   90.00
#
_symmetry.space_group_name_H-M   'P 1'
#
loop_
_entity.id
_entity.type
_entity.pdbx_description
1 polymer ?
#
loop_
_entity_poly.entity_id
_entity_poly.type
_entity_poly.pdbx_seq_one_letter_code
_entity_poly.pdbx_strand_id
1 'polypeptide(L)'
;MLFSSIFAATALVGSALATDHVVVVSNKTAGLVFKPDSLEAAQGDTVTFKFWPKNHSVSQSTFAKPCEPMANGFWSGYVPTVSTDAVSNWTYTIEVKNASTPLWFYCTQGKHCQGGMVGVINPPKSGANTLAAYKNASSLAQNNVSPQSVAGTGGKLTNGTSSSSGSPTASGSGAPASSTGAASQLAGSAAFAGAAAIFAYLI
;
A
#
# COMPACT_ATOMS: atom_id res chain seq x y z
N MET A 1 -14.74 -30.20 56.15
CA MET A 1 -15.26 -29.19 55.20
C MET A 1 -14.05 -28.53 54.56
N LEU A 2 -13.62 -28.98 53.37
CA LEU A 2 -12.53 -28.34 52.63
C LEU A 2 -13.14 -27.51 51.50
N PHE A 3 -12.99 -26.19 51.59
CA PHE A 3 -13.43 -25.27 50.55
C PHE A 3 -12.27 -25.05 49.56
N SER A 4 -12.42 -25.57 48.34
CA SER A 4 -11.53 -25.31 47.21
C SER A 4 -11.82 -23.93 46.63
N SER A 5 -10.90 -22.99 46.79
CA SER A 5 -10.99 -21.65 46.19
C SER A 5 -10.47 -21.69 44.75
N ILE A 6 -11.39 -21.59 43.78
CA ILE A 6 -11.05 -21.43 42.37
C ILE A 6 -10.67 -19.96 42.15
N PHE A 7 -9.38 -19.69 41.92
CA PHE A 7 -8.92 -18.39 41.43
C PHE A 7 -9.30 -18.26 39.95
N ALA A 8 -10.34 -17.47 39.66
CA ALA A 8 -10.67 -17.07 38.30
C ALA A 8 -9.68 -15.97 37.85
N ALA A 9 -8.67 -16.35 37.06
CA ALA A 9 -7.77 -15.40 36.42
C ALA A 9 -8.53 -14.68 35.29
N THR A 10 -8.87 -13.41 35.51
CA THR A 10 -9.45 -12.55 34.48
C THR A 10 -8.33 -12.11 33.54
N ALA A 11 -8.23 -12.72 32.37
CA ALA A 11 -7.29 -12.31 31.33
C ALA A 11 -7.78 -10.98 30.72
N LEU A 12 -7.05 -9.90 30.99
CA LEU A 12 -7.21 -8.64 30.26
C LEU A 12 -6.74 -8.87 28.82
N VAL A 13 -7.68 -9.04 27.90
CA VAL A 13 -7.38 -9.03 26.46
C VAL A 13 -7.05 -7.60 26.07
N GLY A 14 -5.76 -7.27 26.01
CA GLY A 14 -5.30 -6.01 25.47
C GLY A 14 -5.54 -5.98 23.97
N SER A 15 -6.37 -5.05 23.50
CA SER A 15 -6.50 -4.76 22.07
C SER A 15 -5.17 -4.19 21.56
N ALA A 16 -4.36 -5.01 20.88
CA ALA A 16 -3.19 -4.50 20.17
C ALA A 16 -3.68 -3.65 18.98
N LEU A 17 -3.42 -2.35 19.02
CA LEU A 17 -3.66 -1.46 17.88
C LEU A 17 -2.57 -1.70 16.84
N ALA A 18 -2.97 -1.95 15.59
CA ALA A 18 -2.04 -2.01 14.47
C ALA A 18 -1.38 -0.64 14.27
N THR A 19 -0.04 -0.62 14.24
CA THR A 19 0.75 0.60 14.02
C THR A 19 1.10 0.74 12.54
N ASP A 20 1.09 1.97 12.02
CA ASP A 20 1.61 2.27 10.69
C ASP A 20 3.06 2.78 10.76
N HIS A 21 3.96 2.07 10.10
CA HIS A 21 5.37 2.43 9.97
C HIS A 21 5.60 3.11 8.63
N VAL A 22 6.26 4.27 8.61
CA VAL A 22 6.52 5.00 7.37
C VAL A 22 7.93 4.70 6.86
N VAL A 23 8.02 4.25 5.60
CA VAL A 23 9.27 4.19 4.85
C VAL A 23 9.25 5.24 3.76
N VAL A 24 10.19 6.16 3.84
CA VAL A 24 10.42 7.16 2.81
C VAL A 24 11.22 6.53 1.67
N VAL A 25 10.68 6.58 0.45
CA VAL A 25 11.34 6.11 -0.77
C VAL A 25 12.01 7.31 -1.43
N SER A 26 13.34 7.28 -1.51
CA SER A 26 14.20 8.40 -1.93
C SER A 26 14.26 9.54 -0.90
N ASN A 27 14.69 10.73 -1.34
CA ASN A 27 14.72 11.96 -0.55
C ASN A 27 14.56 13.19 -1.47
N LYS A 28 14.52 14.39 -0.89
CA LYS A 28 14.43 15.66 -1.64
C LYS A 28 15.46 15.79 -2.78
N THR A 29 16.65 15.22 -2.59
CA THR A 29 17.76 15.27 -3.56
C THR A 29 17.82 14.04 -4.47
N ALA A 30 16.73 13.26 -4.55
CA ALA A 30 16.62 12.05 -5.39
C ALA A 30 17.64 10.94 -5.08
N GLY A 31 17.94 10.71 -3.80
CA GLY A 31 18.85 9.65 -3.35
C GLY A 31 18.33 8.23 -3.58
N LEU A 32 19.24 7.28 -3.81
CA LEU A 32 18.92 5.86 -4.02
C LEU A 32 18.75 5.11 -2.69
N VAL A 33 17.74 5.49 -1.90
CA VAL A 33 17.63 5.04 -0.50
C VAL A 33 16.19 4.81 -0.06
N PHE A 34 16.01 3.86 0.85
CA PHE A 34 14.82 3.74 1.69
C PHE A 34 15.13 4.26 3.10
N LYS A 35 14.24 5.04 3.71
CA LYS A 35 14.45 5.60 5.06
C LYS A 35 13.23 5.39 5.96
N PRO A 36 13.33 4.58 7.02
CA PRO A 36 14.47 3.71 7.32
C PRO A 36 14.62 2.60 6.26
N ASP A 37 15.83 2.05 6.10
CA ASP A 37 16.10 0.87 5.26
C ASP A 37 16.04 -0.45 6.04
N SER A 38 15.87 -0.36 7.36
CA SER A 38 15.59 -1.47 8.27
C SER A 38 14.59 -1.02 9.32
N LEU A 39 13.53 -1.78 9.54
CA LEU A 39 12.58 -1.53 10.62
C LEU A 39 12.05 -2.84 11.21
N GLU A 40 11.47 -2.73 12.40
CA GLU A 40 10.74 -3.81 13.06
C GLU A 40 9.26 -3.44 13.15
N ALA A 41 8.39 -4.39 12.85
CA ALA A 41 6.96 -4.22 12.82
C ALA A 41 6.28 -5.50 13.32
N ALA A 42 5.26 -5.33 14.17
CA ALA A 42 4.50 -6.43 14.72
C ALA A 42 3.58 -7.05 13.66
N GLN A 43 3.08 -8.25 13.93
CA GLN A 43 2.08 -8.86 13.06
C GLN A 43 0.79 -8.02 13.13
N GLY A 44 0.25 -7.68 11.97
CA GLY A 44 -0.92 -6.80 11.82
C GLY A 44 -0.56 -5.32 11.65
N ASP A 45 0.70 -4.91 11.91
CA ASP A 45 1.16 -3.56 11.57
C ASP A 45 1.17 -3.34 10.05
N THR A 46 1.13 -2.08 9.63
CA THR A 46 1.30 -1.70 8.23
C THR A 46 2.63 -1.00 8.00
N VAL A 47 3.15 -1.10 6.78
CA VAL A 47 4.30 -0.33 6.32
C VAL A 47 3.87 0.49 5.11
N THR A 48 3.86 1.82 5.27
CA THR A 48 3.48 2.78 4.24
C THR A 48 4.71 3.41 3.61
N PHE A 49 4.88 3.16 2.32
CA PHE A 49 5.92 3.73 1.47
C PHE A 49 5.47 5.08 0.90
N LYS A 50 6.25 6.14 1.17
CA LYS A 50 6.01 7.51 0.68
C LYS A 50 7.11 7.94 -0.28
N PHE A 51 6.75 8.37 -1.49
CA PHE A 51 7.70 8.55 -2.59
C PHE A 51 8.13 10.01 -2.74
N TRP A 52 9.44 10.26 -2.72
CA TRP A 52 10.08 11.52 -3.12
C TRP A 52 10.34 11.53 -4.64
N PRO A 53 10.82 12.64 -5.23
CA PRO A 53 10.90 12.81 -6.68
C PRO A 53 11.78 11.79 -7.38
N LYS A 54 11.65 11.81 -8.71
CA LYS A 54 12.06 10.79 -9.68
C LYS A 54 11.09 9.62 -9.71
N ASN A 55 11.48 8.57 -10.42
CA ASN A 55 10.68 7.37 -10.56
C ASN A 55 11.28 6.28 -9.68
N HIS A 56 10.50 5.81 -8.71
CA HIS A 56 10.91 4.76 -7.79
C HIS A 56 9.82 3.69 -7.68
N SER A 57 10.19 2.55 -7.13
CA SER A 57 9.31 1.41 -6.93
C SER A 57 9.74 0.64 -5.69
N VAL A 58 8.85 -0.22 -5.21
CA VAL A 58 9.06 -1.13 -4.08
C VAL A 58 8.60 -2.51 -4.52
N SER A 59 9.54 -3.44 -4.64
CA SER A 59 9.27 -4.84 -4.94
C SER A 59 9.88 -5.74 -3.88
N GLN A 60 9.15 -6.78 -3.50
CA GLN A 60 9.67 -7.83 -2.64
C GLN A 60 10.61 -8.76 -3.42
N SER A 61 11.71 -9.14 -2.77
CA SER A 61 12.66 -10.14 -3.22
C SER A 61 12.88 -11.18 -2.12
N THR A 62 13.79 -12.11 -2.36
CA THR A 62 14.35 -12.95 -1.31
C THR A 62 15.74 -12.45 -0.93
N PHE A 63 16.21 -12.77 0.26
CA PHE A 63 17.59 -12.48 0.66
C PHE A 63 18.62 -13.02 -0.35
N ALA A 64 18.38 -14.24 -0.86
CA ALA A 64 19.30 -14.94 -1.76
C ALA A 64 19.34 -14.35 -3.18
N LYS A 65 18.30 -13.61 -3.57
CA LYS A 65 18.14 -13.06 -4.93
C LYS A 65 17.75 -11.58 -4.84
N PRO A 66 18.67 -10.70 -4.40
CA PRO A 66 18.43 -9.27 -4.50
C PRO A 66 18.24 -8.86 -5.96
N CYS A 67 17.48 -7.79 -6.19
CA CYS A 67 17.20 -7.24 -7.52
C CYS A 67 16.39 -8.15 -8.45
N GLU A 68 15.83 -9.25 -7.93
CA GLU A 68 14.89 -10.14 -8.61
C GLU A 68 13.57 -10.24 -7.82
N PRO A 69 12.42 -10.22 -8.50
CA PRO A 69 11.13 -10.26 -7.82
C PRO A 69 10.86 -11.65 -7.24
N MET A 70 10.39 -11.67 -6.00
CA MET A 70 9.88 -12.90 -5.38
C MET A 70 8.55 -13.31 -6.01
N ALA A 71 8.37 -14.60 -6.29
CA ALA A 71 7.08 -15.12 -6.72
C ALA A 71 6.00 -14.83 -5.66
N ASN A 72 4.85 -14.29 -6.09
CA ASN A 72 3.76 -13.84 -5.22
C ASN A 72 4.17 -12.77 -4.19
N GLY A 73 5.28 -12.07 -4.41
CA GLY A 73 5.72 -10.97 -3.58
C GLY A 73 4.91 -9.70 -3.80
N PHE A 74 5.10 -8.72 -2.91
CA PHE A 74 4.47 -7.42 -3.05
C PHE A 74 5.15 -6.55 -4.13
N TRP A 75 4.36 -5.69 -4.77
CA TRP A 75 4.79 -4.83 -5.87
C TRP A 75 4.00 -3.52 -5.88
N SER A 76 4.67 -2.39 -5.68
CA SER A 76 4.02 -1.07 -5.71
C SER A 76 3.67 -0.60 -7.12
N GLY A 77 4.32 -1.12 -8.16
CA GLY A 77 4.43 -0.39 -9.42
C GLY A 77 5.45 0.74 -9.33
N TYR A 78 5.65 1.44 -10.45
CA TYR A 78 6.44 2.66 -10.48
C TYR A 78 5.60 3.85 -10.05
N VAL A 79 6.14 4.68 -9.16
CA VAL A 79 5.51 5.92 -8.69
C VAL A 79 6.38 7.11 -9.14
N PRO A 80 6.09 7.70 -10.31
CA PRO A 80 6.80 8.89 -10.78
C PRO A 80 6.36 10.11 -9.98
N THR A 81 7.33 10.82 -9.42
CA THR A 81 7.10 12.02 -8.61
C THR A 81 7.99 13.16 -9.11
N VAL A 82 7.42 14.35 -9.32
CA VAL A 82 8.15 15.49 -9.92
C VAL A 82 8.61 16.53 -8.90
N SER A 83 7.87 16.70 -7.81
CA SER A 83 8.14 17.74 -6.80
C SER A 83 9.33 17.39 -5.91
N THR A 84 10.24 18.35 -5.68
CA THR A 84 11.33 18.26 -4.70
C THR A 84 10.96 18.80 -3.32
N ASP A 85 9.78 19.40 -3.20
CA ASP A 85 9.31 20.05 -1.98
C ASP A 85 8.20 19.27 -1.27
N ALA A 86 7.54 18.36 -1.98
CA ALA A 86 6.49 17.51 -1.46
C ALA A 86 6.67 16.05 -1.91
N VAL A 87 6.26 15.12 -1.05
CA VAL A 87 6.12 13.70 -1.40
C VAL A 87 4.95 13.52 -2.38
N SER A 88 4.95 12.41 -3.11
CA SER A 88 3.84 12.01 -3.98
C SER A 88 2.52 11.91 -3.21
N ASN A 89 1.42 12.21 -3.90
CA ASN A 89 0.08 11.86 -3.41
C ASN A 89 -0.12 10.34 -3.40
N TRP A 90 0.65 9.59 -4.18
CA TRP A 90 0.59 8.14 -4.17
C TRP A 90 1.41 7.56 -3.01
N THR A 91 0.78 6.68 -2.24
CA THR A 91 1.44 5.85 -1.24
C THR A 91 1.19 4.38 -1.54
N TYR A 92 2.12 3.54 -1.13
CA TYR A 92 1.96 2.09 -1.20
C TYR A 92 2.05 1.50 0.19
N THR A 93 1.04 0.76 0.63
CA THR A 93 0.98 0.22 1.99
C THR A 93 0.87 -1.31 1.94
N ILE A 94 1.71 -1.99 2.72
CA ILE A 94 1.64 -3.44 2.93
C ILE A 94 1.29 -3.74 4.38
N GLU A 95 0.69 -4.90 4.62
CA GLU A 95 0.45 -5.43 5.97
C GLU A 95 1.52 -6.46 6.32
N VAL A 96 2.04 -6.38 7.55
CA VAL A 96 2.99 -7.35 8.09
C VAL A 96 2.22 -8.57 8.59
N LYS A 97 2.10 -9.57 7.72
CA LYS A 97 1.34 -10.80 8.01
C LYS A 97 2.01 -11.74 9.01
N ASN A 98 3.33 -11.68 9.13
CA ASN A 98 4.12 -12.51 10.03
C ASN A 98 5.37 -11.73 10.48
N ALA A 99 5.45 -11.42 11.78
CA ALA A 99 6.56 -10.64 12.35
C ALA A 99 7.89 -11.41 12.36
N SER A 100 7.85 -12.74 12.30
CA SER A 100 9.05 -13.60 12.34
C SER A 100 9.63 -13.85 10.95
N THR A 101 8.99 -13.38 9.88
CA THR A 101 9.45 -13.55 8.50
C THR A 101 10.04 -12.23 7.98
N PRO A 102 11.36 -12.18 7.72
CA PRO A 102 11.98 -10.99 7.13
C PRO A 102 11.42 -10.71 5.74
N LEU A 103 11.05 -9.46 5.48
CA LEU A 103 10.60 -9.00 4.16
C LEU A 103 11.70 -8.15 3.53
N TRP A 104 12.41 -8.73 2.57
CA TRP A 104 13.45 -8.07 1.79
C TRP A 104 12.83 -7.36 0.59
N PHE A 105 13.26 -6.13 0.32
CA PHE A 105 12.72 -5.35 -0.79
C PHE A 105 13.77 -4.47 -1.45
N TYR A 106 13.46 -4.01 -2.66
CA TYR A 106 14.36 -3.24 -3.50
C TYR A 106 13.58 -2.33 -4.46
N CYS A 107 14.29 -1.34 -5.01
CA CYS A 107 13.78 -0.55 -6.11
C CYS A 107 14.22 -1.13 -7.47
N THR A 108 13.24 -1.36 -8.34
CA THR A 108 13.43 -1.98 -9.66
C THR A 108 13.79 -0.97 -10.76
N GLN A 109 13.97 0.31 -10.43
CA GLN A 109 14.32 1.35 -11.41
C GLN A 109 15.80 1.26 -11.78
N GLY A 110 16.09 1.08 -13.08
CA GLY A 110 17.47 1.14 -13.61
C GLY A 110 18.45 0.32 -12.76
N LYS A 111 19.55 0.96 -12.32
CA LYS A 111 20.54 0.35 -11.41
C LYS A 111 20.33 0.70 -9.93
N HIS A 112 19.11 1.10 -9.51
CA HIS A 112 18.88 1.56 -8.13
C HIS A 112 19.15 0.45 -7.10
N CYS A 113 18.73 -0.78 -7.37
CA CYS A 113 19.00 -1.91 -6.49
C CYS A 113 20.51 -2.17 -6.32
N GLN A 114 21.26 -2.19 -7.43
CA GLN A 114 22.71 -2.30 -7.41
C GLN A 114 23.39 -1.09 -6.75
N GLY A 115 22.77 0.08 -6.86
CA GLY A 115 23.17 1.31 -6.17
C GLY A 115 22.88 1.32 -4.67
N GLY A 116 22.37 0.21 -4.11
CA GLY A 116 22.10 0.07 -2.67
C GLY A 116 20.69 0.49 -2.24
N MET A 117 19.77 0.75 -3.17
CA MET A 117 18.36 1.04 -2.89
C MET A 117 17.60 -0.25 -2.57
N VAL A 118 17.90 -0.78 -1.38
CA VAL A 118 17.36 -2.03 -0.82
C VAL A 118 17.05 -1.83 0.66
N GLY A 119 16.13 -2.63 1.19
CA GLY A 119 15.76 -2.58 2.60
C GLY A 119 15.17 -3.88 3.11
N VAL A 120 14.87 -3.91 4.41
CA VAL A 120 14.31 -5.06 5.12
C VAL A 120 13.32 -4.65 6.21
N ILE A 121 12.21 -5.35 6.30
CA ILE A 121 11.31 -5.31 7.47
C ILE A 121 11.55 -6.60 8.26
N ASN A 122 11.64 -6.48 9.59
CA ASN A 122 11.90 -7.58 10.52
C ASN A 122 13.18 -8.37 10.14
N PRO A 123 14.35 -7.72 10.09
CA PRO A 123 15.60 -8.43 9.81
C PRO A 123 15.86 -9.53 10.85
N PRO A 124 16.54 -10.62 10.46
CA PRO A 124 17.01 -11.62 11.42
C PRO A 124 17.85 -10.97 12.53
N LYS A 125 17.57 -11.34 13.78
CA LYS A 125 18.31 -10.84 14.97
C LYS A 125 19.73 -11.43 15.09
N SER A 126 20.01 -12.51 14.37
CA SER A 126 21.27 -13.24 14.38
C SER A 126 21.50 -13.94 13.05
N GLY A 127 22.76 -14.33 12.80
CA GLY A 127 23.15 -15.07 11.60
C GLY A 127 23.70 -14.16 10.49
N ALA A 128 23.98 -14.76 9.34
CA ALA A 128 24.65 -14.08 8.22
C ALA A 128 23.72 -13.18 7.39
N ASN A 129 22.40 -13.36 7.52
CA ASN A 129 21.39 -12.68 6.69
C ASN A 129 21.11 -11.26 7.21
N THR A 130 22.12 -10.39 7.11
CA THR A 130 22.06 -8.99 7.56
C THR A 130 21.72 -8.05 6.41
N LEU A 131 21.25 -6.84 6.72
CA LEU A 131 21.06 -5.79 5.70
C LEU A 131 22.37 -5.45 4.98
N ALA A 132 23.51 -5.47 5.68
CA ALA A 132 24.81 -5.25 5.07
C ALA A 132 25.15 -6.34 4.03
N ALA A 133 24.92 -7.61 4.36
CA ALA A 133 25.10 -8.71 3.43
C ALA A 133 24.15 -8.61 2.22
N TYR A 134 22.90 -8.20 2.45
CA TYR A 134 21.92 -8.00 1.39
C TYR A 134 22.31 -6.85 0.44
N LYS A 135 22.79 -5.71 0.98
CA LYS A 135 23.34 -4.59 0.19
C LYS A 135 24.57 -5.00 -0.62
N ASN A 136 25.46 -5.77 -0.03
CA ASN A 136 26.64 -6.28 -0.74
C ASN A 136 26.21 -7.19 -1.90
N ALA A 137 25.31 -8.14 -1.66
CA ALA A 137 24.79 -9.02 -2.70
C ALA A 137 24.04 -8.24 -3.80
N SER A 138 23.26 -7.20 -3.45
CA SER A 138 22.55 -6.38 -4.43
C SER A 138 23.51 -5.61 -5.34
N SER A 139 24.63 -5.11 -4.81
CA SER A 139 25.64 -4.41 -5.61
C SER A 139 26.31 -5.28 -6.69
N LEU A 140 26.30 -6.60 -6.48
CA LEU A 140 26.86 -7.59 -7.39
C LEU A 140 25.81 -8.16 -8.38
N ALA A 141 24.53 -7.80 -8.21
CA ALA A 141 23.47 -8.30 -9.07
C ALA A 141 23.63 -7.79 -10.51
N GLN A 142 23.63 -8.72 -11.47
CA GLN A 142 23.85 -8.39 -12.89
C GLN A 142 22.65 -7.65 -13.49
N ASN A 143 21.44 -7.98 -13.03
CA ASN A 143 20.19 -7.46 -13.55
C ASN A 143 19.35 -6.83 -12.43
N ASN A 144 18.46 -5.91 -12.81
CA ASN A 144 17.42 -5.40 -11.93
C ASN A 144 16.07 -5.63 -12.61
N VAL A 145 15.27 -6.54 -12.07
CA VAL A 145 14.09 -7.07 -12.75
C VAL A 145 12.83 -6.52 -12.10
N SER A 146 11.88 -6.02 -12.89
CA SER A 146 10.58 -5.60 -12.37
C SER A 146 9.58 -6.76 -12.36
N PRO A 147 8.75 -6.90 -11.31
CA PRO A 147 7.59 -7.79 -11.35
C PRO A 147 6.72 -7.53 -12.59
N GLN A 148 6.14 -8.60 -13.13
CA GLN A 148 5.13 -8.54 -14.20
C GLN A 148 3.70 -8.52 -13.64
N SER A 149 3.54 -8.60 -12.31
CA SER A 149 2.25 -8.48 -11.65
C SER A 149 1.71 -7.05 -11.73
N VAL A 150 0.40 -6.91 -11.51
CA VAL A 150 -0.27 -5.61 -11.52
C VAL A 150 0.27 -4.73 -10.38
N ALA A 151 0.47 -3.43 -10.66
CA ALA A 151 0.86 -2.46 -9.63
C ALA A 151 -0.12 -2.49 -8.44
N GLY A 152 0.42 -2.48 -7.22
CA GLY A 152 -0.36 -2.63 -6.00
C GLY A 152 -0.48 -4.07 -5.49
N THR A 153 -0.06 -5.09 -6.26
CA THR A 153 -0.11 -6.50 -5.83
C THR A 153 0.55 -6.70 -4.46
N GLY A 154 -0.09 -7.44 -3.56
CA GLY A 154 0.45 -7.71 -2.21
C GLY A 154 0.32 -6.54 -1.22
N GLY A 155 -0.29 -5.42 -1.62
CA GLY A 155 -0.54 -4.26 -0.77
C GLY A 155 -1.69 -3.40 -1.30
N LYS A 156 -1.69 -2.11 -0.97
CA LYS A 156 -2.62 -1.10 -1.48
C LYS A 156 -1.83 0.08 -2.00
N LEU A 157 -1.96 0.34 -3.31
CA LEU A 157 -1.49 1.58 -3.92
C LEU A 157 -2.66 2.59 -3.91
N THR A 158 -2.48 3.71 -3.22
CA THR A 158 -3.56 4.68 -2.96
C THR A 158 -3.13 6.07 -3.38
N ASN A 159 -4.03 6.80 -4.06
CA ASN A 159 -3.83 8.20 -4.40
C ASN A 159 -4.53 9.10 -3.37
N GLY A 160 -3.75 9.93 -2.68
CA GLY A 160 -4.18 10.79 -1.58
C GLY A 160 -4.85 12.10 -1.99
N THR A 161 -5.36 12.24 -3.22
CA THR A 161 -6.23 13.38 -3.56
C THR A 161 -7.49 13.26 -2.70
N SER A 162 -7.54 14.07 -1.63
CA SER A 162 -8.54 14.14 -0.57
C SER A 162 -9.85 13.41 -0.85
N SER A 163 -9.97 12.18 -0.36
CA SER A 163 -11.28 11.62 -0.04
C SER A 163 -11.73 12.32 1.24
N SER A 164 -12.56 13.34 1.12
CA SER A 164 -13.33 13.89 2.23
C SER A 164 -14.16 12.76 2.84
N SER A 165 -13.65 12.15 3.90
CA SER A 165 -14.41 11.22 4.72
C SER A 165 -15.54 12.02 5.38
N GLY A 166 -16.73 11.97 4.80
CA GLY A 166 -17.94 12.38 5.50
C GLY A 166 -18.08 11.51 6.73
N SER A 167 -17.95 12.12 7.91
CA SER A 167 -18.30 11.48 9.17
C SER A 167 -19.76 10.99 9.11
N PRO A 168 -20.07 9.76 9.55
CA PRO A 168 -21.46 9.41 9.81
C PRO A 168 -21.84 10.04 11.15
N THR A 169 -22.51 11.19 11.13
CA THR A 169 -23.25 11.64 12.31
C THR A 169 -24.50 10.78 12.43
N ALA A 170 -24.43 9.79 13.32
CA ALA A 170 -25.62 9.19 13.90
C ALA A 170 -26.31 10.24 14.79
N SER A 171 -27.55 10.58 14.49
CA SER A 171 -28.46 11.18 15.45
C SER A 171 -29.85 10.61 15.23
N GLY A 172 -30.33 9.88 16.23
CA GLY A 172 -31.63 9.26 16.24
C GLY A 172 -32.77 10.20 16.65
N SER A 173 -33.96 9.79 16.19
CA SER A 173 -35.28 9.93 16.82
C SER A 173 -36.04 11.26 16.68
N GLY A 174 -37.13 11.19 15.91
CA GLY A 174 -38.28 12.10 16.00
C GLY A 174 -39.25 11.92 14.84
N ALA A 175 -40.36 11.22 15.05
CA ALA A 175 -41.58 11.26 14.22
C ALA A 175 -42.75 11.72 15.12
N PRO A 176 -43.96 12.08 14.62
CA PRO A 176 -44.42 12.32 13.24
C PRO A 176 -45.17 13.66 13.07
N ALA A 177 -45.57 14.05 11.84
CA ALA A 177 -46.78 14.85 11.58
C ALA A 177 -47.20 14.82 10.11
N SER A 178 -48.50 14.73 9.88
CA SER A 178 -49.18 14.48 8.59
C SER A 178 -49.77 15.74 7.96
N SER A 179 -49.88 15.72 6.61
CA SER A 179 -50.86 16.41 5.73
C SER A 179 -50.69 17.95 5.57
N THR A 180 -50.92 18.64 4.43
CA THR A 180 -51.86 18.52 3.29
C THR A 180 -51.41 19.40 2.09
N GLY A 181 -51.90 19.10 0.87
CA GLY A 181 -52.08 20.05 -0.27
C GLY A 181 -51.07 19.91 -1.43
N ALA A 182 -51.38 19.20 -2.53
CA ALA A 182 -52.04 19.65 -3.78
C ALA A 182 -51.19 20.69 -4.56
N ALA A 183 -50.90 20.58 -5.88
CA ALA A 183 -51.63 19.98 -6.99
C ALA A 183 -50.72 19.73 -8.22
N SER A 184 -51.20 18.79 -9.06
CA SER A 184 -51.10 18.56 -10.52
C SER A 184 -50.26 19.53 -11.40
N GLN A 185 -49.65 19.08 -12.50
CA GLN A 185 -50.32 18.72 -13.78
C GLN A 185 -49.36 18.03 -14.78
N LEU A 186 -49.94 17.07 -15.54
CA LEU A 186 -49.80 16.71 -16.97
C LEU A 186 -48.39 16.53 -17.60
N ALA A 187 -48.01 15.37 -18.15
CA ALA A 187 -48.59 14.53 -19.22
C ALA A 187 -48.09 14.86 -20.65
N GLY A 188 -47.50 13.83 -21.28
CA GLY A 188 -47.45 13.59 -22.73
C GLY A 188 -46.50 14.46 -23.55
N SER A 189 -46.00 14.11 -24.73
CA SER A 189 -46.06 12.90 -25.58
C SER A 189 -45.15 13.17 -26.80
N ALA A 190 -44.81 12.09 -27.55
CA ALA A 190 -44.37 12.05 -28.95
C ALA A 190 -42.94 12.53 -29.28
N ALA A 191 -42.01 11.69 -29.79
CA ALA A 191 -41.97 10.93 -31.06
C ALA A 191 -41.59 11.79 -32.29
N PHE A 192 -40.36 11.59 -32.79
CA PHE A 192 -39.89 11.76 -34.18
C PHE A 192 -38.65 10.82 -34.31
N ALA A 193 -38.62 9.73 -35.07
CA ALA A 193 -38.73 9.52 -36.54
C ALA A 193 -37.44 9.88 -37.34
N GLY A 194 -36.81 8.84 -37.90
CA GLY A 194 -35.88 8.88 -39.07
C GLY A 194 -34.39 9.12 -38.76
N ALA A 195 -33.39 8.60 -39.49
CA ALA A 195 -33.33 7.71 -40.64
C ALA A 195 -31.86 7.24 -40.87
N ALA A 196 -31.77 6.09 -41.56
CA ALA A 196 -30.71 5.39 -42.33
C ALA A 196 -29.28 5.95 -42.63
N ALA A 197 -28.45 4.97 -43.07
CA ALA A 197 -27.19 4.98 -43.87
C ALA A 197 -25.87 4.94 -43.06
N ILE A 198 -25.19 3.79 -42.92
CA ILE A 198 -24.32 3.06 -43.88
C ILE A 198 -23.25 3.96 -44.51
N PHE A 199 -21.98 3.77 -44.12
CA PHE A 199 -20.84 3.72 -45.05
C PHE A 199 -19.69 2.92 -44.42
N ALA A 200 -19.39 1.77 -45.04
CA ALA A 200 -18.16 1.03 -44.84
C ALA A 200 -17.07 1.64 -45.73
N TYR A 201 -15.84 1.70 -45.25
CA TYR A 201 -14.66 1.59 -46.09
C TYR A 201 -13.50 0.99 -45.30
N LEU A 202 -13.00 -0.14 -45.80
CA LEU A 202 -11.75 -0.77 -45.42
C LEU A 202 -10.59 -0.04 -46.09
N ILE A 203 -9.53 0.26 -45.33
CA ILE A 203 -8.14 -0.14 -45.63
C ILE A 203 -7.48 -0.47 -44.29
#